data_AF-A0A2G5TSE4-F1
#
_entry.id   AF-A0A2G5TSE4-F1
#
_cell.length_a   1.000
_cell.length_b   1.000
_cell.length_c   1.000
_cell.angle_alpha   90.00
_cell.angle_beta   90.00
_cell.angle_gamma   90.00
#
_symmetry.space_group_name_H-M   'P 1'
#
loop_
_entity.id
_entity.type
_entity.pdbx_description
1 polymer ?
#
loop_
_entity_poly.entity_id
_entity_poly.type
_entity_poly.pdbx_seq_one_letter_code
_entity_poly.pdbx_strand_id
1 'polypeptide(L)' 'MYGNDQCKVSNAPVPEPMGVICAAVYLIVMFFFIPFPFYEWIGLDTFPYAKLLAILSGLISISTAIL' A
#
# COMPACT_ATOMS: atom_id res chain seq x y z
N MET A 1 20.33 5.52 1.31
CA MET A 1 20.10 4.49 2.33
C MET A 1 20.55 3.16 1.73
N TYR A 2 21.65 2.63 2.24
CA TYR A 2 22.23 1.36 1.81
C TYR A 2 22.99 0.77 3.00
N GLY A 3 23.09 -0.55 3.02
CA GLY A 3 23.80 -1.33 4.03
C GLY A 3 24.72 -2.33 3.37
N ASN A 4 25.53 -2.99 4.19
CA ASN A 4 26.39 -4.06 3.72
C ASN A 4 25.81 -5.42 4.10
N ASP A 5 25.94 -6.39 3.21
CA ASP A 5 25.54 -7.76 3.48
C ASP A 5 26.55 -8.43 4.43
N GLN A 6 26.16 -8.58 5.71
CA GLN A 6 27.03 -9.11 6.76
C GLN A 6 27.37 -10.60 6.57
N CYS A 7 26.68 -11.29 5.65
CA CYS A 7 26.91 -12.69 5.35
C CYS A 7 27.85 -12.89 4.15
N LYS A 8 28.30 -11.82 3.49
CA LYS A 8 29.20 -11.88 2.33
C LYS A 8 30.56 -11.23 2.63
N VAL A 9 31.61 -11.79 2.06
CA VAL A 9 32.97 -11.21 2.10
C VAL A 9 33.04 -9.93 1.25
N SER A 10 32.15 -9.80 0.26
CA SER A 10 32.05 -8.61 -0.57
C SER A 10 31.44 -7.45 0.21
N ASN A 11 32.07 -6.28 0.14
CA ASN A 11 31.58 -5.03 0.73
C ASN A 11 30.72 -4.21 -0.25
N ALA A 12 30.04 -4.87 -1.19
CA ALA A 12 29.20 -4.19 -2.16
C ALA A 12 27.95 -3.62 -1.45
N PRO A 13 27.66 -2.31 -1.61
CA PRO A 13 26.51 -1.68 -0.94
C PRO A 13 25.20 -2.23 -1.50
N VAL A 14 24.31 -2.65 -0.60
CA VAL A 14 22.97 -3.15 -0.92
C VAL A 14 21.93 -2.11 -0.46
N PRO A 15 20.97 -1.73 -1.30
CA PRO A 15 19.96 -0.78 -0.89
C PRO A 15 18.98 -1.40 0.13
N GLU A 16 18.75 -0.71 1.24
CA GLU A 16 17.96 -1.24 2.37
C GLU A 16 16.45 -0.96 2.30
N PRO A 17 15.95 0.25 1.96
CA PRO A 17 14.52 0.52 2.01
C PRO A 17 13.79 0.14 0.71
N MET A 18 14.15 -0.98 0.09
CA MET A 18 13.50 -1.47 -1.14
C MET A 18 12.02 -1.82 -0.89
N GLY A 19 11.64 -2.15 0.34
CA GLY A 19 10.26 -2.38 0.75
C GLY A 19 9.36 -1.15 0.58
N VAL A 20 9.89 0.07 0.72
CA VAL A 20 9.09 1.30 0.59
C VAL A 20 8.56 1.49 -0.83
N ILE A 21 9.37 1.10 -1.83
CA ILE A 21 9.00 1.19 -3.25
C ILE A 21 7.87 0.20 -3.54
N CYS A 22 7.98 -1.03 -3.04
CA CYS A 22 6.94 -2.05 -3.17
C CYS A 22 5.61 -1.60 -2.51
N ALA A 23 5.70 -1.06 -1.29
CA ALA A 23 4.56 -0.53 -0.56
C ALA A 23 3.88 0.66 -1.27
N ALA A 24 4.66 1.57 -1.85
CA ALA A 24 4.11 2.68 -2.62
C ALA A 24 3.31 2.19 -3.83
N VAL A 25 3.84 1.21 -4.57
CA VAL A 25 3.13 0.58 -5.69
C VAL A 25 1.83 -0.08 -5.22
N TYR A 26 1.86 -0.80 -4.10
CA TYR A 26 0.67 -1.41 -3.51
C TYR A 26 -0.42 -0.39 -3.20
N LEU A 27 -0.07 0.72 -2.53
CA LEU A 27 -1.05 1.77 -2.19
C LEU A 27 -1.65 2.42 -3.44
N ILE A 28 -0.84 2.71 -4.46
CA ILE A 28 -1.31 3.27 -5.73
C ILE A 28 -2.33 2.32 -6.38
N VAL A 29 -1.99 1.04 -6.50
CA VAL A 29 -2.89 0.03 -7.07
C VAL A 29 -4.20 -0.06 -6.27
N MET A 30 -4.12 -0.04 -4.95
CA MET A 30 -5.31 -0.08 -4.09
C MET A 30 -6.19 1.16 -4.26
N PHE A 31 -5.62 2.36 -4.39
CA PHE A 31 -6.41 3.57 -4.65
C PHE A 31 -7.16 3.51 -5.99
N PHE A 32 -6.52 2.99 -7.03
CA PHE A 32 -7.19 2.73 -8.32
C PHE A 32 -8.20 1.59 -8.24
N PHE A 33 -8.01 0.64 -7.33
CA PHE A 33 -8.92 -0.48 -7.15
C PHE A 33 -10.20 -0.09 -6.41
N ILE A 34 -10.20 0.93 -5.54
CA ILE A 34 -11.38 1.39 -4.78
C ILE A 34 -12.67 1.53 -5.62
N PRO A 35 -12.70 2.20 -6.79
CA PRO A 35 -13.95 2.38 -7.54
C PRO A 35 -14.59 1.08 -8.04
N PHE A 36 -13.80 0.03 -8.32
CA PHE A 36 -14.31 -1.23 -8.89
C PHE A 36 -15.33 -1.95 -7.98
N PRO A 37 -15.04 -2.23 -6.69
CA PRO A 37 -16.00 -2.86 -5.78
C PRO A 37 -17.17 -1.95 -5.40
N PHE A 38 -17.19 -0.67 -5.76
CA PHE A 38 -18.34 0.23 -5.51
C PHE A 38 -19.12 0.58 -6.79
N TYR A 39 -18.73 0.02 -7.93
CA TYR A 39 -19.29 0.39 -9.23
C TYR A 39 -20.81 0.18 -9.30
N GLU A 40 -21.32 -0.92 -8.74
CA GLU A 40 -22.76 -1.24 -8.74
C GLU A 40 -23.61 -0.27 -7.89
N TRP A 41 -22.99 0.46 -6.97
CA TRP A 41 -23.67 1.42 -6.11
C TRP A 41 -23.64 2.86 -6.65
N ILE A 42 -23.00 3.07 -7.80
CA ILE A 42 -22.98 4.37 -8.47
C ILE A 42 -24.39 4.66 -9.02
N GLY A 43 -25.08 5.64 -8.42
CA GLY A 43 -26.42 6.06 -8.84
C GLY A 43 -27.58 5.39 -8.11
N LEU A 44 -27.30 4.56 -7.08
CA LEU A 44 -28.33 4.07 -6.15
C LEU A 44 -28.54 5.06 -4.99
N ASP A 45 -29.75 5.09 -4.44
CA ASP A 45 -30.09 5.93 -3.27
C ASP A 45 -29.33 5.52 -2.00
N THR A 46 -28.82 4.28 -1.93
CA THR A 46 -28.10 3.76 -0.76
C THR A 46 -26.68 3.35 -1.11
N PHE A 47 -25.70 4.07 -0.56
CA PHE A 47 -24.27 3.79 -0.72
C PHE A 47 -23.71 3.04 0.50
N PRO A 48 -22.89 1.98 0.33
CA PRO A 48 -22.39 1.15 1.43
C PRO A 48 -21.16 1.78 2.11
N TYR A 49 -21.36 2.89 2.83
CA TYR A 49 -20.28 3.65 3.50
C TYR A 49 -19.43 2.82 4.46
N ALA A 50 -20.02 1.86 5.18
CA ALA A 50 -19.30 1.00 6.11
C ALA A 50 -18.20 0.16 5.41
N LYS A 51 -18.45 -0.28 4.17
CA LYS A 51 -17.47 -1.05 3.38
C LYS A 51 -16.34 -0.14 2.89
N LEU A 52 -16.67 1.08 2.45
CA LEU A 52 -15.67 2.06 2.02
C LEU A 52 -14.76 2.46 3.19
N LEU A 53 -15.35 2.73 4.36
CA LEU A 53 -14.61 3.07 5.57
C LEU A 53 -13.66 1.96 6.02
N ALA A 54 -14.05 0.70 5.91
CA ALA A 54 -13.19 -0.44 6.23
C ALA A 54 -11.97 -0.54 5.30
N ILE A 55 -12.14 -0.24 4.01
CA ILE A 55 -11.02 -0.22 3.04
C ILE A 55 -10.09 0.96 3.35
N LEU A 56 -10.64 2.15 3.60
CA LEU A 56 -9.86 3.35 3.91
C LEU A 56 -9.08 3.20 5.23
N SER A 57 -9.69 2.65 6.27
CA SER A 57 -9.01 2.44 7.56
C SER A 57 -7.87 1.43 7.43
N GLY A 58 -8.06 0.36 6.64
CA GLY A 58 -7.00 -0.60 6.32
C GLY A 58 -5.84 0.05 5.57
N LEU A 59 -6.11 0.85 4.55
CA LEU A 59 -5.07 1.55 3.77
C LEU A 59 -4.31 2.58 4.63
N ILE A 60 -5.02 3.31 5.49
CA ILE A 60 -4.39 4.26 6.42
C ILE A 60 -3.48 3.51 7.39
N SER A 61 -3.96 2.41 8.00
CA SER A 61 -3.16 1.59 8.93
C SER A 61 -1.88 1.06 8.27
N ILE A 62 -1.98 0.59 7.02
CA ILE A 62 -0.82 0.14 6.24
C ILE A 62 0.12 1.31 5.98
N SER A 63 -0.39 2.46 5.54
CA SER A 63 0.44 3.64 5.27
C SER A 63 1.19 4.12 6.51
N THR A 64 0.56 4.13 7.69
CA THR A 64 1.19 4.50 8.96
C THR A 64 2.22 3.50 9.46
N ALA A 65 2.17 2.25 9.01
CA ALA A 65 3.17 1.24 9.38
C ALA A 65 4.44 1.33 8.52
N ILE A 66 4.33 1.92 7.32
CA ILE A 66 5.42 2.00 6.33
C ILE A 66 6.13 3.36 6.37
N LEU A 67 5.40 4.43 6.66
CA LEU A 67 5.84 5.83 6.63
C LEU A 67 6.20 6.32 8.03
#